data_AF-A0AA35PZK6-F1
#
_entry.id   AF-A0AA35PZK6-F1
#
_cell.length_a   1.000
_cell.length_b   1.000
_cell.length_c   1.000
_cell.angle_alpha   90.00
_cell.angle_beta   90.00
_cell.angle_gamma   90.00
#
_symmetry.space_group_name_H-M   'P 1'
#
loop_
_entity.id
_entity.type
_entity.pdbx_description
1 polymer ?
#
loop_
_entity_poly.entity_id
_entity_poly.type
_entity_poly.pdbx_seq_one_letter_code
_entity_poly.pdbx_strand_id
1 'polypeptide(L)'
;MTPTSSPKVINYSRVEKRLEMPQYANDNLRSPRSSTPNKHQKRDGLSRCVARDNGHQSEIPSDAHSNSGQCNTSTNAEINAADIIEPYAEGSFRYVAPGTYTSGPRKGEPCVLKWFKTGVVFEPDYFTLDIRAVGKALEIVDHFNNLNVTHKTIRINVPEVWFVEPSNHPRLSGWKGARMLCEPFIDNYEKFNSNSGWYDASETWGEVMQALSHFSYHVSDGSFVLCDLQGGVYRREIVLSDPVILSRKREYGVTDLGPEGISSFFYQHNCNSFCSPQWKRPLDPLLFFSPRMGTSMMKHSEPMVCTRRKRGRVIT
;
A
#
# COMPACT_ATOMS: atom_id res chain seq x y z
N MET A 1 9.37 19.71 -27.59
CA MET A 1 10.33 19.36 -26.52
C MET A 1 9.56 19.35 -25.22
N THR A 2 9.24 18.18 -24.68
CA THR A 2 8.70 18.05 -23.33
C THR A 2 9.77 18.53 -22.35
N PRO A 3 9.44 19.39 -21.37
CA PRO A 3 10.42 19.74 -20.35
C PRO A 3 10.78 18.46 -19.60
N THR A 4 12.03 18.04 -19.71
CA THR A 4 12.61 17.01 -18.85
C THR A 4 12.51 17.53 -17.42
N SER A 5 11.49 17.08 -16.69
CA SER A 5 11.35 17.37 -15.27
C SER A 5 12.63 16.93 -14.59
N SER A 6 13.27 17.84 -13.84
CA SER A 6 14.45 17.51 -13.05
C SER A 6 14.20 16.24 -12.22
N PRO A 7 15.21 15.36 -12.07
CA PRO A 7 15.04 14.16 -11.27
C PRO A 7 14.61 14.54 -9.85
N LYS A 8 13.70 13.75 -9.27
CA LYS A 8 13.29 13.92 -7.88
C LYS A 8 14.32 13.30 -6.95
N VAL A 9 14.72 14.02 -5.92
CA VAL A 9 15.94 13.71 -5.16
C VAL A 9 15.75 13.70 -3.64
N ILE A 10 16.56 12.88 -2.99
CA ILE A 10 16.60 12.71 -1.54
C ILE A 10 17.96 13.20 -1.06
N ASN A 11 17.93 14.18 -0.15
CA ASN A 11 19.12 14.72 0.49
C ASN A 11 19.24 14.17 1.91
N TYR A 12 20.43 14.25 2.50
CA TYR A 12 20.60 13.95 3.91
C TYR A 12 20.28 15.18 4.76
N SER A 13 19.54 15.00 5.86
CA SER A 13 19.29 16.07 6.81
C SER A 13 20.60 16.54 7.43
N ARG A 14 20.73 17.86 7.63
CA ARG A 14 21.89 18.45 8.33
C ARG A 14 21.90 18.18 9.84
N VAL A 15 20.78 17.68 10.36
CA VAL A 15 20.61 17.34 11.78
C VAL A 15 20.89 15.84 11.95
N GLU A 16 21.93 15.49 12.70
CA GLU A 16 22.30 14.10 13.00
C GLU A 16 21.47 13.48 14.14
N LYS A 17 20.66 14.27 14.84
CA LYS A 17 19.74 13.75 15.86
C LYS A 17 18.59 13.02 15.18
N ARG A 18 18.42 11.74 15.50
CA ARG A 18 17.23 10.97 15.12
C ARG A 18 15.99 11.76 15.54
N LEU A 19 15.13 12.08 14.58
CA LEU A 19 13.84 12.67 14.93
C LEU A 19 13.07 11.59 15.68
N GLU A 20 12.77 11.83 16.95
CA GLU A 20 11.65 11.14 17.57
C GLU A 20 10.41 11.61 16.81
N MET A 21 9.76 10.71 16.06
CA MET A 21 8.40 10.98 15.61
C MET A 21 7.60 11.32 16.87
N PRO A 22 6.75 12.36 16.88
CA PRO A 22 5.97 12.66 18.07
C PRO A 22 5.25 11.37 18.51
N GLN A 23 5.54 10.91 19.71
CA GLN A 23 4.94 9.72 20.30
C GLN A 23 3.43 9.91 20.33
N TYR A 24 2.72 9.37 19.35
CA TYR A 24 1.29 9.17 19.43
C TYR A 24 1.07 7.66 19.62
N ALA A 25 1.21 7.29 20.89
CA ALA A 25 0.79 6.07 21.56
C ALA A 25 0.88 4.75 20.78
N ASN A 26 1.96 4.03 21.03
CA ASN A 26 1.96 2.58 21.01
C ASN A 26 1.55 2.11 22.42
N ASP A 27 0.26 2.17 22.76
CA ASP A 27 -0.27 1.59 24.00
C ASP A 27 -1.47 0.69 23.68
N ASN A 28 -1.27 -0.62 23.83
CA ASN A 28 -2.35 -1.57 23.96
C ASN A 28 -3.06 -1.36 25.32
N LEU A 29 -4.40 -1.50 25.29
CA LEU A 29 -5.38 -1.56 26.39
C LEU A 29 -6.17 -0.28 26.72
N ARG A 30 -7.43 -0.31 26.25
CA ARG A 30 -8.65 0.33 26.78
C ARG A 30 -8.79 1.85 26.66
N SER A 31 -9.94 2.24 26.08
CA SER A 31 -10.56 3.58 26.15
C SER A 31 -10.60 4.12 27.59
N PRO A 32 -10.53 5.46 27.80
CA PRO A 32 -11.68 6.30 27.52
C PRO A 32 -11.38 7.54 26.65
N ARG A 33 -12.40 7.89 25.86
CA ARG A 33 -12.66 9.16 25.16
C ARG A 33 -11.96 10.39 25.76
N SER A 34 -11.26 11.15 24.90
CA SER A 34 -11.28 12.62 24.95
C SER A 34 -11.01 13.19 23.55
N SER A 35 -11.98 13.91 23.02
CA SER A 35 -11.89 14.66 21.77
C SER A 35 -11.04 15.91 21.97
N THR A 36 -9.83 15.93 21.44
CA THR A 36 -9.06 17.16 21.20
C THR A 36 -9.05 17.49 19.69
N PRO A 37 -9.24 18.76 19.32
CA PRO A 37 -9.41 19.14 17.92
C PRO A 37 -8.04 19.23 17.24
N ASN A 38 -7.69 18.23 16.43
CA ASN A 38 -6.54 18.31 15.55
C ASN A 38 -6.76 19.43 14.51
N LYS A 39 -6.09 20.55 14.71
CA LYS A 39 -5.97 21.67 13.76
C LYS A 39 -5.19 21.20 12.53
N HIS A 40 -5.87 20.57 11.59
CA HIS A 40 -5.36 20.43 10.23
C HIS A 40 -6.02 21.51 9.36
N GLN A 41 -5.17 22.40 8.86
CA GLN A 41 -5.50 23.41 7.86
C GLN A 41 -6.16 22.74 6.65
N LYS A 42 -7.12 23.45 6.02
CA LYS A 42 -7.78 23.01 4.78
C LYS A 42 -6.74 22.51 3.77
N ARG A 43 -6.88 21.25 3.34
CA ARG A 43 -6.16 20.70 2.19
C ARG A 43 -6.76 21.29 0.92
N ASP A 44 -6.38 22.52 0.57
CA ASP A 44 -6.71 23.10 -0.73
C ASP A 44 -5.63 22.64 -1.73
N GLY A 45 -5.90 21.56 -2.46
CA GLY A 45 -4.95 20.99 -3.43
C GLY A 45 -5.28 19.55 -3.86
N LEU A 46 -6.40 19.35 -4.53
CA LEU A 46 -6.75 18.07 -5.16
C LEU A 46 -5.92 17.89 -6.44
N SER A 47 -4.78 17.22 -6.36
CA SER A 47 -4.02 16.81 -7.55
C SER A 47 -4.54 15.47 -8.08
N ARG A 48 -5.02 15.46 -9.33
CA ARG A 48 -5.38 14.25 -10.07
C ARG A 48 -4.09 13.55 -10.52
N CYS A 49 -4.01 12.25 -10.31
CA CYS A 49 -2.84 11.47 -10.68
C CYS A 49 -2.93 10.99 -12.12
N VAL A 50 -1.81 11.03 -12.85
CA VAL A 50 -1.62 10.33 -14.13
C VAL A 50 -0.54 9.28 -13.88
N ALA A 51 -0.90 8.00 -13.92
CA ALA A 51 0.09 6.94 -13.92
C ALA A 51 0.72 6.92 -15.32
N ARG A 52 1.92 7.50 -15.48
CA ARG A 52 2.69 7.40 -16.73
C ARG A 52 3.70 6.26 -16.58
N ASP A 53 3.52 5.22 -17.39
CA ASP A 53 4.52 4.18 -17.58
C ASP A 53 5.61 4.72 -18.52
N ASN A 54 6.79 5.04 -17.97
CA ASN A 54 7.93 5.45 -18.77
C ASN A 54 8.62 4.20 -19.34
N GLY A 55 7.99 3.61 -20.36
CA GLY A 55 8.68 2.79 -21.35
C GLY A 55 8.58 1.27 -21.18
N HIS A 56 7.41 0.70 -21.39
CA HIS A 56 7.22 -0.47 -22.27
C HIS A 56 5.74 -0.54 -22.67
N GLN A 57 5.46 -0.73 -23.96
CA GLN A 57 4.09 -0.86 -24.47
C GLN A 57 3.44 -2.12 -23.88
N SER A 58 2.67 -1.95 -22.81
CA SER A 58 1.60 -2.86 -22.45
C SER A 58 0.29 -2.07 -22.49
N GLU A 59 -0.70 -2.61 -23.20
CA GLU A 59 -2.00 -1.98 -23.43
C GLU A 59 -2.77 -1.84 -22.10
N ILE A 60 -2.52 -0.76 -21.37
CA ILE A 60 -3.40 -0.25 -20.31
C ILE A 60 -3.72 1.20 -20.72
N PRO A 61 -5.00 1.62 -20.77
CA PRO A 61 -5.35 2.97 -21.18
C PRO A 61 -4.66 4.01 -20.27
N SER A 62 -3.63 4.68 -20.81
CA SER A 62 -2.76 5.62 -20.08
C SER A 62 -3.40 6.98 -19.81
N ASP A 63 -4.73 7.11 -19.93
CA ASP A 63 -5.46 8.37 -19.86
C ASP A 63 -6.54 8.42 -18.77
N ALA A 64 -6.67 7.39 -17.92
CA ALA A 64 -7.61 7.41 -16.80
C ALA A 64 -7.05 8.23 -15.63
N HIS A 65 -7.45 9.50 -15.52
CA HIS A 65 -7.22 10.30 -14.32
C HIS A 65 -7.95 9.67 -13.13
N SER A 66 -7.21 9.12 -12.16
CA SER A 66 -7.79 8.62 -10.92
C SER A 66 -8.04 9.76 -9.92
N ASN A 67 -9.23 9.79 -9.34
CA ASN A 67 -9.58 10.73 -8.26
C ASN A 67 -9.15 10.22 -6.88
N SER A 68 -8.91 8.91 -6.77
CA SER A 68 -8.50 8.23 -5.54
C SER A 68 -6.99 8.29 -5.29
N GLY A 69 -6.18 8.67 -6.29
CA GLY A 69 -4.73 8.79 -6.13
C GLY A 69 -4.30 9.97 -5.26
N GLN A 70 -3.37 9.75 -4.33
CA GLN A 70 -2.67 10.79 -3.58
C GLN A 70 -1.22 10.85 -4.05
N CYS A 71 -0.95 11.80 -4.95
CA CYS A 71 0.37 11.96 -5.55
C CYS A 71 1.36 12.76 -4.69
N ASN A 72 2.64 12.53 -4.97
CA ASN A 72 3.74 13.34 -4.51
C ASN A 72 3.95 14.55 -5.43
N THR A 73 3.60 15.74 -4.96
CA THR A 73 3.72 16.99 -5.73
C THR A 73 5.03 17.74 -5.47
N SER A 74 5.95 17.13 -4.72
CA SER A 74 7.27 17.70 -4.40
C SER A 74 8.37 17.12 -5.29
N THR A 75 9.56 17.75 -5.26
CA THR A 75 10.74 17.31 -6.03
C THR A 75 11.94 16.97 -5.15
N ASN A 76 11.92 17.38 -3.89
CA ASN A 76 13.01 17.21 -2.95
C ASN A 76 12.48 16.82 -1.56
N ALA A 77 13.24 15.98 -0.88
CA ALA A 77 13.00 15.55 0.48
C ALA A 77 14.34 15.33 1.17
N GLU A 78 14.30 15.34 2.51
CA GLU A 78 15.43 15.00 3.35
C GLU A 78 15.12 13.77 4.20
N ILE A 79 16.15 12.94 4.39
CA ILE A 79 16.16 11.77 5.27
C ILE A 79 17.30 11.88 6.28
N ASN A 80 17.08 11.38 7.49
CA ASN A 80 18.17 11.28 8.45
C ASN A 80 19.14 10.17 8.04
N ALA A 81 20.44 10.50 8.01
CA ALA A 81 21.52 9.56 7.75
C ALA A 81 21.46 8.31 8.65
N ALA A 82 21.09 8.50 9.93
CA ALA A 82 20.95 7.41 10.89
C ALA A 82 19.85 6.41 10.49
N ASP A 83 18.74 6.89 9.89
CA ASP A 83 17.61 6.04 9.51
C ASP A 83 17.86 5.24 8.22
N ILE A 84 18.90 5.56 7.45
CA ILE A 84 19.37 4.70 6.35
C ILE A 84 20.24 3.55 6.89
N ILE A 85 21.04 3.84 7.92
CA ILE A 85 21.96 2.86 8.54
C ILE A 85 21.19 1.91 9.44
N GLU A 86 20.26 2.44 10.23
CA GLU A 86 19.38 1.73 11.15
C GLU A 86 17.93 2.09 10.83
N PRO A 87 17.30 1.38 9.89
CA PRO A 87 15.93 1.66 9.45
C PRO A 87 14.94 1.73 10.60
N TYR A 88 14.03 2.70 10.52
CA TYR A 88 13.02 2.94 11.54
C TYR A 88 12.04 1.76 11.66
N ALA A 89 11.59 1.26 10.52
CA ALA A 89 10.70 0.12 10.43
C ALA A 89 11.07 -0.74 9.22
N GLU A 90 10.59 -1.97 9.24
CA GLU A 90 10.74 -2.88 8.11
C GLU A 90 9.44 -3.63 7.83
N GLY A 91 9.11 -3.76 6.55
CA GLY A 91 8.15 -4.73 6.07
C GLY A 91 8.84 -6.05 5.74
N SER A 92 8.08 -6.96 5.11
CA SER A 92 8.63 -8.24 4.63
C SER A 92 9.83 -8.04 3.67
N PHE A 93 9.79 -7.00 2.82
CA PHE A 93 10.77 -6.84 1.71
C PHE A 93 11.46 -5.49 1.64
N ARG A 94 10.99 -4.51 2.41
CA ARG A 94 11.47 -3.13 2.34
C ARG A 94 11.83 -2.63 3.71
N TYR A 95 12.89 -1.85 3.75
CA TYR A 95 13.15 -0.92 4.83
C TYR A 95 12.34 0.34 4.62
N VAL A 96 12.02 1.00 5.72
CA VAL A 96 11.18 2.20 5.76
C VAL A 96 11.83 3.20 6.70
N ALA A 97 11.96 4.45 6.24
CA ALA A 97 12.43 5.56 7.06
C ALA A 97 11.55 6.80 6.86
N PRO A 98 11.37 7.60 7.92
CA PRO A 98 10.71 8.89 7.80
C PRO A 98 11.62 9.88 7.06
N GLY A 99 10.98 10.81 6.36
CA GLY A 99 11.63 11.96 5.75
C GLY A 99 10.75 13.20 5.83
N THR A 100 11.23 14.31 5.28
CA THR A 100 10.47 15.54 5.18
C THR A 100 10.63 16.12 3.79
N TYR A 101 9.53 16.49 3.14
CA TYR A 101 9.61 17.20 1.86
C TYR A 101 10.26 18.57 2.05
N THR A 102 11.21 18.93 1.19
CA THR A 102 11.95 20.20 1.28
C THR A 102 11.63 21.19 0.16
N SER A 103 10.85 20.76 -0.83
CA SER A 103 10.36 21.60 -1.93
C SER A 103 8.89 21.32 -2.26
N GLY A 104 8.34 22.10 -3.19
CA GLY A 104 7.00 21.89 -3.73
C GLY A 104 5.86 22.19 -2.74
N PRO A 105 4.62 21.87 -3.13
CA PRO A 105 3.42 22.16 -2.33
C PRO A 105 3.38 21.44 -0.98
N ARG A 106 4.10 20.32 -0.82
CA ARG A 106 4.17 19.57 0.44
C ARG A 106 5.37 19.95 1.30
N LYS A 107 6.10 21.03 0.99
CA LYS A 107 7.30 21.42 1.75
C LYS A 107 6.99 21.52 3.25
N GLY A 108 7.79 20.83 4.06
CA GLY A 108 7.64 20.73 5.52
C GLY A 108 6.70 19.61 5.97
N GLU A 109 5.94 18.98 5.08
CA GLU A 109 5.13 17.80 5.41
C GLU A 109 6.01 16.55 5.54
N PRO A 110 5.66 15.60 6.43
CA PRO A 110 6.34 14.33 6.55
C PRO A 110 6.11 13.44 5.31
N CYS A 111 7.15 12.71 4.93
CA CYS A 111 7.11 11.68 3.90
C CYS A 111 7.70 10.38 4.41
N VAL A 112 7.53 9.31 3.66
CA VAL A 112 8.14 8.01 3.91
C VAL A 112 8.99 7.63 2.72
N LEU A 113 10.19 7.11 3.00
CA LEU A 113 11.12 6.58 2.01
C LEU A 113 11.27 5.09 2.22
N LYS A 114 11.13 4.32 1.13
CA LYS A 114 11.19 2.86 1.15
C LYS A 114 12.19 2.33 0.15
N TRP A 115 12.99 1.35 0.55
CA TRP A 115 13.95 0.67 -0.33
C TRP A 115 14.02 -0.82 -0.01
N PHE A 116 14.41 -1.62 -0.99
CA PHE A 116 14.38 -3.07 -0.89
C PHE A 116 15.55 -3.61 -0.04
N LYS A 117 15.30 -4.71 0.67
CA LYS A 117 16.34 -5.43 1.41
C LYS A 117 17.27 -6.16 0.44
N THR A 118 18.59 -6.06 0.67
CA THR A 118 19.63 -6.69 -0.17
C THR A 118 19.43 -8.20 -0.30
N GLY A 119 19.65 -8.76 -1.50
CA GLY A 119 19.62 -10.21 -1.75
C GLY A 119 18.22 -10.81 -1.91
N VAL A 120 17.16 -10.03 -1.72
CA VAL A 120 15.77 -10.49 -1.89
C VAL A 120 15.22 -10.18 -3.29
N VAL A 121 15.86 -9.28 -4.06
CA VAL A 121 15.19 -8.57 -5.17
C VAL A 121 16.14 -8.22 -6.33
N PHE A 122 15.70 -8.44 -7.58
CA PHE A 122 16.24 -7.76 -8.76
C PHE A 122 15.54 -6.40 -8.90
N GLU A 123 16.20 -5.32 -8.48
CA GLU A 123 15.58 -4.00 -8.28
C GLU A 123 14.79 -3.39 -9.46
N PRO A 124 15.16 -3.54 -10.75
CA PRO A 124 14.47 -2.80 -11.83
C PRO A 124 13.00 -3.20 -12.01
N ASP A 125 12.68 -4.49 -11.94
CA ASP A 125 11.34 -5.00 -12.26
C ASP A 125 10.31 -4.66 -11.17
N TYR A 126 10.76 -4.51 -9.92
CA TYR A 126 9.86 -4.33 -8.79
C TYR A 126 9.24 -2.95 -8.74
N PHE A 127 10.00 -1.88 -9.03
CA PHE A 127 9.42 -0.54 -9.09
C PHE A 127 8.33 -0.48 -10.16
N THR A 128 8.56 -1.10 -11.32
CA THR A 128 7.57 -1.19 -12.40
C THR A 128 6.33 -1.97 -11.97
N LEU A 129 6.51 -3.12 -11.32
CA LEU A 129 5.40 -3.97 -10.88
C LEU A 129 4.60 -3.35 -9.73
N ASP A 130 5.27 -2.65 -8.80
CA ASP A 130 4.61 -1.87 -7.73
C ASP A 130 3.77 -0.73 -8.33
N ILE A 131 4.32 0.02 -9.28
CA ILE A 131 3.58 1.08 -10.00
C ILE A 131 2.39 0.49 -10.75
N ARG A 132 2.56 -0.67 -11.41
CA ARG A 132 1.47 -1.37 -12.10
C ARG A 132 0.37 -1.82 -11.15
N ALA A 133 0.73 -2.37 -9.98
CA ALA A 133 -0.21 -2.78 -8.95
C ALA A 133 -1.00 -1.58 -8.39
N VAL A 134 -0.33 -0.45 -8.13
CA VAL A 134 -0.98 0.80 -7.72
C VAL A 134 -1.95 1.30 -8.79
N GLY A 135 -1.56 1.27 -10.07
CA GLY A 135 -2.43 1.66 -11.17
C GLY A 135 -3.74 0.85 -11.20
N LYS A 136 -3.66 -0.48 -11.06
CA LYS A 136 -4.84 -1.34 -11.01
C LYS A 136 -5.66 -1.12 -9.74
N ALA A 137 -5.01 -0.90 -8.59
CA ALA A 137 -5.69 -0.62 -7.34
C ALA A 137 -6.49 0.69 -7.39
N LEU A 138 -5.96 1.73 -8.04
CA LEU A 138 -6.66 3.00 -8.24
C LEU A 138 -7.95 2.85 -9.04
N GLU A 139 -7.92 2.09 -10.14
CA GLU A 139 -9.11 1.78 -10.96
C GLU A 139 -10.19 1.10 -10.11
N ILE A 140 -9.81 0.09 -9.32
CA ILE A 140 -10.72 -0.64 -8.44
C ILE A 140 -11.31 0.27 -7.36
N VAL A 141 -10.48 1.09 -6.73
CA VAL A 141 -10.91 2.00 -5.64
C VAL A 141 -11.81 3.12 -6.17
N ASP A 142 -11.56 3.67 -7.37
CA ASP A 142 -12.45 4.64 -8.00
C ASP A 142 -13.84 4.02 -8.22
N HIS A 143 -13.92 2.79 -8.73
CA HIS A 143 -15.20 2.09 -8.89
C HIS A 143 -15.88 1.81 -7.55
N PHE A 144 -15.14 1.42 -6.50
CA PHE A 144 -15.70 1.15 -5.18
C PHE A 144 -16.24 2.42 -4.50
N ASN A 145 -15.48 3.53 -4.59
CA ASN A 145 -15.92 4.83 -4.07
C ASN A 145 -17.23 5.28 -4.74
N ASN A 146 -17.40 5.04 -6.04
CA ASN A 146 -18.63 5.38 -6.77
C ASN A 146 -19.87 4.58 -6.31
N LEU A 147 -19.70 3.46 -5.61
CA LEU A 147 -20.81 2.73 -5.00
C LEU A 147 -21.36 3.43 -3.75
N ASN A 148 -20.64 4.40 -3.17
CA ASN A 148 -21.01 5.10 -1.94
C ASN A 148 -21.35 4.16 -0.77
N VAL A 149 -20.64 3.02 -0.67
CA VAL A 149 -20.79 2.03 0.40
C VAL A 149 -20.43 2.63 1.78
N THR A 150 -19.61 3.67 1.79
CA THR A 150 -19.15 4.36 3.00
C THR A 150 -19.11 5.87 2.80
N HIS A 151 -19.14 6.62 3.90
CA HIS A 151 -19.11 8.08 3.91
C HIS A 151 -17.69 8.67 3.80
N LYS A 152 -16.64 7.85 3.92
CA LYS A 152 -15.25 8.27 3.72
C LYS A 152 -14.77 7.84 2.35
N THR A 153 -14.05 8.72 1.67
CA THR A 153 -13.39 8.36 0.41
C THR A 153 -12.15 7.51 0.71
N ILE A 154 -12.00 6.41 -0.01
CA ILE A 154 -10.76 5.62 0.02
C ILE A 154 -9.79 6.20 -1.00
N ARG A 155 -8.55 6.45 -0.58
CA ARG A 155 -7.45 6.94 -1.41
C ARG A 155 -6.27 5.99 -1.36
N ILE A 156 -5.41 6.06 -2.36
CA ILE A 156 -4.15 5.31 -2.41
C ILE A 156 -3.01 6.29 -2.63
N ASN A 157 -1.99 6.23 -1.78
CA ASN A 157 -0.71 6.90 -2.03
C ASN A 157 -0.10 6.37 -3.32
N VAL A 158 0.26 7.27 -4.23
CA VAL A 158 0.98 6.92 -5.47
C VAL A 158 2.47 7.18 -5.22
N PRO A 159 3.27 6.14 -4.97
CA PRO A 159 4.69 6.32 -4.71
C PRO A 159 5.43 6.66 -6.00
N GLU A 160 6.54 7.35 -5.86
CA GLU A 160 7.42 7.68 -6.98
C GLU A 160 8.85 7.26 -6.68
N VAL A 161 9.59 6.90 -7.73
CA VAL A 161 11.02 6.57 -7.61
C VAL A 161 11.83 7.86 -7.51
N TRP A 162 12.55 8.02 -6.42
CA TRP A 162 13.41 9.16 -6.11
C TRP A 162 14.86 8.67 -5.93
N PHE A 163 15.82 9.57 -6.19
CA PHE A 163 17.25 9.24 -6.20
C PHE A 163 17.99 9.87 -5.02
N VAL A 164 18.84 9.10 -4.36
CA VAL A 164 19.64 9.58 -3.23
C VAL A 164 20.84 10.38 -3.72
N GLU A 165 20.98 11.62 -3.23
CA GLU A 165 22.13 12.48 -3.49
C GLU A 165 23.39 11.98 -2.75
N PRO A 166 24.59 12.42 -3.14
CA PRO A 166 25.83 12.04 -2.45
C PRO A 166 25.85 12.46 -0.98
N SER A 167 26.47 11.62 -0.13
CA SER A 167 26.81 11.97 1.26
C SER A 167 28.32 12.09 1.43
N ASN A 168 28.75 13.01 2.30
CA ASN A 168 30.13 13.03 2.80
C ASN A 168 30.35 12.02 3.94
N HIS A 169 29.30 11.40 4.46
CA HIS A 169 29.40 10.44 5.56
C HIS A 169 29.95 9.09 5.03
N PRO A 170 31.06 8.54 5.59
CA PRO A 170 31.75 7.37 5.04
C PRO A 170 30.85 6.14 4.82
N ARG A 171 29.97 5.84 5.79
CA ARG A 171 29.01 4.71 5.72
C ARG A 171 27.90 4.91 4.68
N LEU A 172 27.75 6.11 4.12
CA LEU A 172 26.70 6.46 3.17
C LEU A 172 27.22 6.71 1.75
N SER A 173 28.53 6.62 1.54
CA SER A 173 29.17 6.80 0.23
C SER A 173 28.59 5.88 -0.87
N GLY A 174 28.21 4.65 -0.50
CA GLY A 174 27.60 3.66 -1.41
C GLY A 174 26.14 3.92 -1.79
N TRP A 175 25.48 4.92 -1.19
CA TRP A 175 24.06 5.21 -1.42
C TRP A 175 23.81 6.22 -2.54
N LYS A 176 24.85 6.87 -3.06
CA LYS A 176 24.70 7.81 -4.18
C LYS A 176 23.99 7.14 -5.37
N GLY A 177 22.89 7.74 -5.82
CA GLY A 177 22.09 7.24 -6.94
C GLY A 177 21.19 6.05 -6.60
N ALA A 178 21.17 5.58 -5.34
CA ALA A 178 20.22 4.56 -4.90
C ALA A 178 18.78 5.04 -5.13
N ARG A 179 17.91 4.09 -5.50
CA ARG A 179 16.49 4.35 -5.75
C ARG A 179 15.68 4.05 -4.50
N MET A 180 14.78 4.97 -4.15
CA MET A 180 13.81 4.78 -3.07
C MET A 180 12.42 5.17 -3.57
N LEU A 181 11.39 4.49 -3.09
CA LEU A 181 10.01 4.95 -3.23
C LEU A 181 9.76 6.06 -2.22
N CYS A 182 9.25 7.19 -2.68
CA CYS A 182 8.84 8.32 -1.84
C CYS A 182 7.33 8.54 -1.94
N GLU A 183 6.68 8.61 -0.79
CA GLU A 183 5.23 8.85 -0.69
C GLU A 183 4.87 9.68 0.55
N PRO A 184 3.69 10.31 0.59
CA PRO A 184 3.21 11.02 1.77
C PRO A 184 3.13 10.11 3.00
N PHE A 185 3.54 10.61 4.15
CA PHE A 185 3.43 9.86 5.40
C PHE A 185 1.97 9.56 5.75
N ILE A 186 1.72 8.36 6.28
CA ILE A 186 0.42 7.93 6.79
C ILE A 186 0.54 7.74 8.30
N ASP A 187 -0.26 8.48 9.05
CA ASP A 187 -0.37 8.38 10.51
C ASP A 187 -1.30 7.24 10.93
N ASN A 188 -1.06 6.67 12.11
CA ASN A 188 -1.79 5.51 12.66
C ASN A 188 -1.92 4.35 11.64
N TYR A 189 -0.77 3.90 11.15
CA TYR A 189 -0.69 2.88 10.10
C TYR A 189 -1.14 1.51 10.63
N GLU A 190 -2.14 0.94 9.98
CA GLU A 190 -2.71 -0.37 10.29
C GLU A 190 -2.81 -1.25 9.03
N LYS A 191 -2.80 -2.56 9.24
CA LYS A 191 -2.98 -3.55 8.18
C LYS A 191 -4.32 -4.23 8.37
N PHE A 192 -5.18 -4.15 7.35
CA PHE A 192 -6.54 -4.68 7.39
C PHE A 192 -6.62 -6.11 6.87
N ASN A 193 -5.81 -6.43 5.86
CA ASN A 193 -5.69 -7.78 5.34
C ASN A 193 -4.35 -8.04 4.68
N SER A 194 -4.11 -9.30 4.31
CA SER A 194 -2.89 -9.71 3.60
C SER A 194 -3.18 -10.53 2.36
N ASN A 195 -2.16 -10.67 1.51
CA ASN A 195 -2.22 -11.49 0.31
C ASN A 195 -2.28 -13.01 0.57
N SER A 196 -2.16 -13.45 1.82
CA SER A 196 -2.33 -14.86 2.24
C SER A 196 -3.72 -15.16 2.83
N GLY A 197 -4.60 -14.16 2.90
CA GLY A 197 -5.96 -14.31 3.44
C GLY A 197 -6.10 -14.03 4.93
N TRP A 198 -5.07 -13.49 5.59
CA TRP A 198 -5.24 -12.92 6.94
C TRP A 198 -6.05 -11.63 6.85
N TYR A 199 -6.86 -11.36 7.87
CA TYR A 199 -7.57 -10.10 8.02
C TYR A 199 -7.81 -9.77 9.48
N ASP A 200 -7.97 -8.48 9.75
CA ASP A 200 -8.51 -7.95 10.99
C ASP A 200 -9.84 -7.26 10.67
N ALA A 201 -10.93 -7.78 11.24
CA ALA A 201 -12.27 -7.20 11.15
C ALA A 201 -12.86 -6.93 12.55
N SER A 202 -11.99 -6.70 13.54
CA SER A 202 -12.40 -6.27 14.88
C SER A 202 -13.07 -4.90 14.87
N GLU A 203 -12.69 -4.05 13.91
CA GLU A 203 -13.24 -2.71 13.70
C GLU A 203 -13.94 -2.61 12.33
N THR A 204 -14.88 -1.66 12.21
CA THR A 204 -15.71 -1.47 11.00
C THR A 204 -14.89 -1.28 9.73
N TRP A 205 -13.73 -0.62 9.81
CA TRP A 205 -12.89 -0.41 8.62
C TRP A 205 -12.25 -1.69 8.11
N GLY A 206 -11.94 -2.64 9.00
CA GLY A 206 -11.55 -3.99 8.61
C GLY A 206 -12.60 -4.67 7.73
N GLU A 207 -13.88 -4.56 8.11
CA GLU A 207 -15.00 -5.09 7.31
C GLU A 207 -15.15 -4.39 5.96
N VAL A 208 -15.02 -3.06 5.91
CA VAL A 208 -15.05 -2.30 4.65
C VAL A 208 -13.91 -2.72 3.73
N MET A 209 -12.71 -2.95 4.28
CA MET A 209 -11.56 -3.40 3.50
C MET A 209 -11.74 -4.83 2.97
N GLN A 210 -12.36 -5.73 3.73
CA GLN A 210 -12.78 -7.03 3.20
C GLN A 210 -13.77 -6.89 2.04
N ALA A 211 -14.73 -5.96 2.15
CA ALA A 211 -15.69 -5.71 1.09
C ALA A 211 -15.04 -5.11 -0.16
N LEU A 212 -14.06 -4.21 -0.02
CA LEU A 212 -13.27 -3.67 -1.14
C LEU A 212 -12.49 -4.80 -1.85
N SER A 213 -11.85 -5.68 -1.10
CA SER A 213 -11.17 -6.85 -1.66
C SER A 213 -12.13 -7.80 -2.38
N HIS A 214 -13.31 -8.07 -1.84
CA HIS A 214 -14.34 -8.86 -2.53
C HIS A 214 -14.86 -8.15 -3.80
N PHE A 215 -15.18 -6.86 -3.71
CA PHE A 215 -15.63 -6.06 -4.84
C PHE A 215 -14.64 -6.09 -6.00
N SER A 216 -13.34 -6.04 -5.71
CA SER A 216 -12.30 -6.10 -6.74
C SER A 216 -12.39 -7.36 -7.62
N TYR A 217 -12.76 -8.49 -7.04
CA TYR A 217 -13.03 -9.73 -7.78
C TYR A 217 -14.28 -9.61 -8.62
N HIS A 218 -15.33 -8.98 -8.10
CA HIS A 218 -16.57 -8.79 -8.83
C HIS A 218 -16.40 -7.89 -10.06
N VAL A 219 -15.82 -6.69 -9.86
CA VAL A 219 -15.68 -5.68 -10.91
C VAL A 219 -14.69 -6.10 -12.00
N SER A 220 -13.73 -6.97 -11.66
CA SER A 220 -12.76 -7.53 -12.61
C SER A 220 -13.21 -8.84 -13.28
N ASP A 221 -14.49 -9.21 -13.14
CA ASP A 221 -15.04 -10.49 -13.62
C ASP A 221 -14.24 -11.72 -13.16
N GLY A 222 -13.83 -11.70 -11.91
CA GLY A 222 -13.08 -12.75 -11.26
C GLY A 222 -11.61 -12.85 -11.65
N SER A 223 -11.05 -11.79 -12.25
CA SER A 223 -9.66 -11.77 -12.72
C SER A 223 -8.66 -11.37 -11.64
N PHE A 224 -9.06 -10.47 -10.73
CA PHE A 224 -8.17 -9.84 -9.75
C PHE A 224 -8.75 -9.84 -8.34
N VAL A 225 -7.89 -9.92 -7.32
CA VAL A 225 -8.20 -9.53 -5.95
C VAL A 225 -7.21 -8.47 -5.50
N LEU A 226 -7.71 -7.29 -5.14
CA LEU A 226 -6.97 -6.27 -4.42
C LEU A 226 -6.91 -6.66 -2.94
N CYS A 227 -5.72 -6.85 -2.41
CA CYS A 227 -5.49 -7.25 -1.01
C CYS A 227 -4.21 -6.57 -0.48
N ASP A 228 -3.75 -7.04 0.68
CA ASP A 228 -2.66 -6.39 1.41
C ASP A 228 -3.02 -4.94 1.71
N LEU A 229 -4.31 -4.71 2.02
CA LEU A 229 -4.86 -3.40 2.31
C LEU A 229 -4.32 -2.93 3.65
N GLN A 230 -3.59 -1.82 3.61
CA GLN A 230 -2.88 -1.25 4.75
C GLN A 230 -2.75 0.26 4.56
N GLY A 231 -2.80 1.02 5.65
CA GLY A 231 -2.87 2.47 5.60
C GLY A 231 -3.41 3.08 6.88
N GLY A 232 -4.01 4.26 6.79
CA GLY A 232 -4.50 4.99 7.95
C GLY A 232 -5.91 5.56 7.72
N VAL A 233 -6.72 5.54 8.78
CA VAL A 233 -8.10 6.04 8.77
C VAL A 233 -8.14 7.45 9.33
N TYR A 234 -8.51 8.42 8.49
CA TYR A 234 -8.65 9.82 8.87
C TYR A 234 -10.11 10.23 9.04
N ARG A 235 -10.35 11.47 9.48
CA ARG A 235 -11.71 11.98 9.71
C ARG A 235 -12.62 11.93 8.47
N ARG A 236 -12.09 12.15 7.26
CA ARG A 236 -12.89 12.23 6.02
C ARG A 236 -12.51 11.21 4.95
N GLU A 237 -11.41 10.51 5.14
CA GLU A 237 -10.84 9.64 4.12
C GLU A 237 -10.06 8.50 4.78
N ILE A 238 -9.75 7.49 3.98
CA ILE A 238 -8.79 6.45 4.32
C ILE A 238 -7.69 6.56 3.27
N VAL A 239 -6.44 6.52 3.70
CA VAL A 239 -5.30 6.53 2.78
C VAL A 239 -4.60 5.20 2.89
N LEU A 240 -4.56 4.46 1.78
CA LEU A 240 -3.91 3.17 1.65
C LEU A 240 -2.54 3.31 0.97
N SER A 241 -1.68 2.32 1.18
CA SER A 241 -0.36 2.23 0.59
C SER A 241 -0.01 0.78 0.26
N ASP A 242 0.96 0.58 -0.64
CA ASP A 242 1.52 -0.72 -1.02
C ASP A 242 0.48 -1.81 -1.31
N PRO A 243 -0.50 -1.55 -2.20
CA PRO A 243 -1.51 -2.55 -2.54
C PRO A 243 -0.88 -3.75 -3.25
N VAL A 244 -1.44 -4.94 -3.02
CA VAL A 244 -1.12 -6.14 -3.79
C VAL A 244 -2.31 -6.51 -4.67
N ILE A 245 -2.01 -6.89 -5.92
CA ILE A 245 -2.99 -7.49 -6.83
C ILE A 245 -2.67 -8.97 -6.97
N LEU A 246 -3.59 -9.82 -6.52
CA LEU A 246 -3.60 -11.22 -6.87
C LEU A 246 -4.29 -11.37 -8.22
N SER A 247 -3.64 -11.99 -9.20
CA SER A 247 -4.21 -12.15 -10.55
C SER A 247 -4.25 -13.60 -10.99
N ARG A 248 -5.20 -13.94 -11.86
CA ARG A 248 -5.23 -15.29 -12.46
C ARG A 248 -3.96 -15.66 -13.21
N LYS A 249 -3.25 -14.66 -13.76
CA LYS A 249 -2.08 -14.84 -14.63
C LYS A 249 -0.73 -14.63 -13.93
N ARG A 250 -0.72 -14.27 -12.64
CA ARG A 250 0.50 -13.96 -11.87
C ARG A 250 1.35 -12.84 -12.48
N GLU A 251 0.70 -11.74 -12.86
CA GLU A 251 1.31 -10.66 -13.63
C GLU A 251 1.72 -9.42 -12.81
N TYR A 252 1.52 -9.42 -11.49
CA TYR A 252 1.81 -8.29 -10.59
C TYR A 252 2.99 -8.54 -9.63
N GLY A 253 3.93 -9.39 -10.04
CA GLY A 253 5.17 -9.62 -9.30
C GLY A 253 5.08 -10.68 -8.21
N VAL A 254 6.08 -10.72 -7.34
CA VAL A 254 6.28 -11.86 -6.42
C VAL A 254 5.26 -11.97 -5.29
N THR A 255 4.55 -10.88 -5.00
CA THR A 255 3.45 -10.83 -4.03
C THR A 255 2.12 -11.29 -4.64
N ASP A 256 2.07 -11.45 -5.96
CA ASP A 256 0.95 -12.05 -6.69
C ASP A 256 1.00 -13.58 -6.51
N LEU A 257 0.29 -14.07 -5.48
CA LEU A 257 0.16 -15.51 -5.20
C LEU A 257 -0.79 -16.23 -6.16
N GLY A 258 -1.27 -15.57 -7.21
CA GLY A 258 -2.04 -16.19 -8.27
C GLY A 258 -3.43 -16.67 -7.88
N PRO A 259 -4.00 -17.63 -8.65
CA PRO A 259 -5.28 -18.26 -8.34
C PRO A 259 -5.37 -18.87 -6.93
N GLU A 260 -4.27 -19.41 -6.40
CA GLU A 260 -4.18 -19.98 -5.08
C GLU A 260 -4.30 -18.92 -3.98
N GLY A 261 -3.74 -17.72 -4.22
CA GLY A 261 -3.93 -16.56 -3.35
C GLY A 261 -5.38 -16.11 -3.34
N ILE A 262 -5.99 -15.98 -4.53
CA ILE A 262 -7.40 -15.63 -4.69
C ILE A 262 -8.28 -16.63 -3.93
N SER A 263 -8.02 -17.92 -4.11
CA SER A 263 -8.78 -18.99 -3.44
C SER A 263 -8.61 -18.92 -1.92
N SER A 264 -7.39 -18.70 -1.43
CA SER A 264 -7.11 -18.57 0.02
C SER A 264 -7.78 -17.35 0.63
N PHE A 265 -7.79 -16.20 -0.07
CA PHE A 265 -8.54 -15.01 0.35
C PHE A 265 -10.04 -15.34 0.50
N PHE A 266 -10.65 -15.92 -0.54
CA PHE A 266 -12.09 -16.25 -0.50
C PHE A 266 -12.45 -17.40 0.44
N TYR A 267 -11.50 -18.27 0.78
CA TYR A 267 -11.70 -19.29 1.80
C TYR A 267 -11.94 -18.65 3.18
N GLN A 268 -11.19 -17.59 3.48
CA GLN A 268 -11.26 -16.86 4.74
C GLN A 268 -12.35 -15.80 4.76
N HIS A 269 -12.67 -15.23 3.59
CA HIS A 269 -13.66 -14.17 3.45
C HIS A 269 -15.07 -14.64 3.83
N ASN A 270 -15.70 -13.88 4.71
CA ASN A 270 -17.14 -13.95 4.96
C ASN A 270 -17.75 -12.61 4.53
N CYS A 271 -18.75 -12.64 3.65
CA CYS A 271 -19.45 -11.42 3.28
C CYS A 271 -20.04 -10.75 4.53
N ASN A 272 -19.85 -9.44 4.64
CA ASN A 272 -20.38 -8.60 5.71
C ASN A 272 -21.40 -7.60 5.16
N SER A 273 -21.86 -6.65 5.98
CA SER A 273 -22.88 -5.66 5.60
C SER A 273 -22.45 -4.71 4.48
N PHE A 274 -21.15 -4.59 4.19
CA PHE A 274 -20.61 -3.78 3.10
C PHE A 274 -20.48 -4.56 1.79
N CYS A 275 -20.64 -5.89 1.82
CA CYS A 275 -20.68 -6.72 0.63
C CYS A 275 -22.08 -6.72 -0.01
N SER A 276 -22.13 -6.65 -1.35
CA SER A 276 -23.37 -6.93 -2.07
C SER A 276 -23.55 -8.44 -2.29
N PRO A 277 -24.76 -9.00 -2.10
CA PRO A 277 -25.04 -10.40 -2.41
C PRO A 277 -24.93 -10.72 -3.90
N GLN A 278 -24.95 -9.71 -4.78
CA GLN A 278 -24.80 -9.89 -6.23
C GLN A 278 -23.33 -9.96 -6.68
N TRP A 279 -22.38 -9.65 -5.79
CA TRP A 279 -20.97 -9.67 -6.15
C TRP A 279 -20.47 -11.10 -6.39
N LYS A 280 -19.75 -11.26 -7.50
CA LYS A 280 -19.15 -12.54 -7.90
C LYS A 280 -18.17 -13.00 -6.82
N ARG A 281 -18.07 -14.31 -6.65
CA ARG A 281 -17.08 -14.99 -5.80
C ARG A 281 -16.76 -16.36 -6.40
N PRO A 282 -15.57 -16.93 -6.15
CA PRO A 282 -15.26 -18.28 -6.57
C PRO A 282 -16.26 -19.30 -6.02
N LEU A 283 -16.51 -20.35 -6.80
CA LEU A 283 -17.22 -21.54 -6.32
C LEU A 283 -16.23 -22.37 -5.50
N ASP A 284 -16.61 -22.73 -4.27
CA ASP A 284 -15.85 -23.60 -3.35
C ASP A 284 -14.35 -23.26 -3.21
N PRO A 285 -14.00 -22.09 -2.65
CA PRO A 285 -12.61 -21.74 -2.40
C PRO A 285 -11.92 -22.75 -1.48
N LEU A 286 -10.61 -22.91 -1.68
CA LEU A 286 -9.72 -23.79 -0.90
C LEU A 286 -8.60 -22.97 -0.27
N LEU A 287 -8.13 -23.41 0.89
CA LEU A 287 -7.01 -22.79 1.57
C LEU A 287 -5.69 -23.39 1.07
N PHE A 288 -4.86 -22.56 0.43
CA PHE A 288 -3.51 -22.94 -0.04
C PHE A 288 -2.41 -22.29 0.80
N PHE A 289 -2.66 -21.11 1.36
CA PHE A 289 -1.71 -20.38 2.19
C PHE A 289 -2.22 -20.28 3.63
N SER A 290 -1.35 -20.49 4.62
CA SER A 290 -1.68 -20.14 6.00
C SER A 290 -1.88 -18.62 6.09
N PRO A 291 -2.99 -18.13 6.67
CA PRO A 291 -3.17 -16.70 6.90
C PRO A 291 -2.06 -16.17 7.79
N ARG A 292 -1.34 -15.15 7.32
CA ARG A 292 -0.34 -14.42 8.11
C ARG A 292 -0.51 -12.92 7.88
N MET A 293 -0.25 -12.12 8.91
CA MET A 293 -0.37 -10.66 8.82
C MET A 293 0.62 -10.05 7.82
N GLY A 294 1.85 -10.58 7.76
CA GLY A 294 2.86 -10.15 6.80
C GLY A 294 2.52 -10.51 5.34
N THR A 295 3.10 -9.78 4.40
CA THR A 295 2.98 -10.06 2.97
C THR A 295 3.82 -11.29 2.60
N SER A 296 3.24 -12.22 1.85
CA SER A 296 3.84 -13.49 1.43
C SER A 296 4.39 -13.44 -0.01
N MET A 297 5.40 -14.26 -0.33
CA MET A 297 5.94 -14.44 -1.70
C MET A 297 5.90 -15.88 -2.15
N MET A 298 5.73 -16.12 -3.45
CA MET A 298 5.73 -17.49 -3.99
C MET A 298 6.97 -18.33 -3.64
N LYS A 299 8.18 -17.75 -3.60
CA LYS A 299 9.42 -18.51 -3.31
C LYS A 299 9.59 -18.90 -1.82
N HIS A 300 8.82 -18.31 -0.92
CA HIS A 300 8.93 -18.53 0.53
C HIS A 300 7.60 -18.93 1.20
N SER A 301 6.56 -19.16 0.39
CA SER A 301 5.26 -19.62 0.88
C SER A 301 5.19 -21.12 0.69
N GLU A 302 5.35 -21.90 1.76
CA GLU A 302 5.05 -23.33 1.71
C GLU A 302 3.55 -23.51 1.48
N PRO A 303 3.12 -24.13 0.36
CA PRO A 303 1.71 -24.42 0.15
C PRO A 303 1.23 -25.41 1.21
N MET A 304 0.19 -25.07 1.96
CA MET A 304 -0.50 -26.06 2.79
C MET A 304 -1.36 -26.96 1.91
N VAL A 305 -1.30 -28.27 2.18
CA VAL A 305 -2.14 -29.26 1.50
C VAL A 305 -3.61 -29.06 1.91
N CYS A 306 -4.43 -28.77 0.89
CA CYS A 306 -5.90 -28.81 0.80
C CYS A 306 -6.66 -29.25 2.07
N THR A 307 -7.16 -28.27 2.85
CA THR A 307 -8.17 -28.54 3.90
C THR A 307 -9.54 -27.99 3.46
N ARG A 308 -10.44 -28.89 3.03
CA ARG A 308 -11.84 -28.53 2.79
C ARG A 308 -12.46 -27.98 4.08
N ARG A 309 -13.23 -26.90 3.96
CA ARG A 309 -13.99 -26.31 5.08
C ARG A 309 -14.91 -27.40 5.66
N LYS A 310 -14.69 -27.84 6.91
CA LYS A 310 -15.63 -28.74 7.59
C LYS A 310 -16.95 -27.98 7.72
N ARG A 311 -17.96 -28.30 6.91
CA ARG A 311 -19.31 -27.77 7.09
C ARG A 311 -19.75 -28.16 8.50
N GLY A 312 -19.96 -27.17 9.37
CA GLY A 312 -20.56 -27.40 10.68
C GLY A 312 -21.92 -28.07 10.47
N ARG A 313 -22.15 -29.18 11.18
CA ARG A 313 -23.47 -29.80 11.26
C ARG A 313 -24.43 -28.74 11.79
N VAL A 314 -25.42 -28.36 10.99
CA VAL A 314 -26.67 -27.82 11.53
C VAL A 314 -27.26 -28.95 12.34
N ILE A 315 -27.19 -28.84 13.66
CA ILE A 315 -27.99 -29.68 14.55
C ILE A 315 -29.39 -29.07 14.45
N THR A 316 -30.25 -29.75 13.69
CA THR A 316 -31.70 -29.55 13.67
C THR A 316 -32.28 -29.80 15.05
#